data_AF-A0A7W9XQ71-F1
#
_entry.id   AF-A0A7W9XQ71-F1
#
_cell.length_a   1.000
_cell.length_b   1.000
_cell.length_c   1.000
_cell.angle_alpha   90.00
_cell.angle_beta   90.00
_cell.angle_gamma   90.00
#
_symmetry.space_group_name_H-M   'P 1'
#
loop_
_entity.id
_entity.type
_entity.pdbx_description
1 polymer ?
#
loop_
_entity_poly.entity_id
_entity_poly.type
_entity_poly.pdbx_seq_one_letter_code
_entity_poly.pdbx_strand_id
1 'polypeptide(L)'
;MNVNEHRRAMEFGFTEIAFNKYGWFAVPKFLDFEKIKLEQSSIRIRRGPNGVWAYALNCNYGTAGSSGPLGVFCKKYANRDVALTAALAEMKGEMTKYLGNSDTTNYKQDVLQKTIRAIVSHEVSLVQLTLF
;
A
#
# COMPACT_ATOMS: atom_id res chain seq x y z
N MET A 1 9.98 15.75 11.29
CA MET A 1 8.97 15.04 12.09
C MET A 1 8.55 15.86 13.28
N ASN A 2 7.25 15.95 13.58
CA ASN A 2 6.72 16.66 14.76
C ASN A 2 6.37 15.64 15.87
N VAL A 3 6.06 16.13 17.09
CA VAL A 3 5.73 15.26 18.24
C VAL A 3 4.61 14.26 17.91
N ASN A 4 3.63 14.66 17.10
CA ASN A 4 2.55 13.79 16.65
C ASN A 4 3.07 12.64 15.78
N GLU A 5 3.91 12.94 14.79
CA GLU A 5 4.52 11.92 13.93
C GLU A 5 5.42 10.97 14.73
N HIS A 6 6.15 11.44 15.74
CA HIS A 6 6.91 10.57 16.64
C HIS A 6 5.99 9.63 17.44
N ARG A 7 4.87 10.12 17.99
CA ARG A 7 3.87 9.27 18.65
C ARG A 7 3.31 8.20 17.72
N ARG A 8 3.01 8.57 16.47
CA ARG A 8 2.60 7.60 15.44
C ARG A 8 3.69 6.59 15.10
N ALA A 9 4.95 7.00 15.12
CA ALA A 9 6.08 6.11 14.89
C ALA A 9 6.21 5.06 16.01
N MET A 10 5.98 5.45 17.27
CA MET A 10 5.96 4.51 18.39
C MET A 10 4.90 3.42 18.24
N GLU A 11 3.75 3.71 17.62
CA GLU A 11 2.72 2.71 17.31
C GLU A 11 3.22 1.61 16.33
N PHE A 12 4.27 1.90 15.55
CA PHE A 12 4.97 0.92 14.70
C PHE A 12 6.25 0.36 15.35
N GLY A 13 6.50 0.67 16.63
CA GLY A 13 7.66 0.18 17.36
C GLY A 13 8.95 0.98 17.15
N PHE A 14 8.88 2.17 16.54
CA PHE A 14 10.03 3.05 16.42
C PHE A 14 10.22 3.84 17.72
N THR A 15 11.16 3.40 18.56
CA THR A 15 11.46 4.01 19.87
C THR A 15 12.66 4.95 19.83
N GLU A 16 13.54 4.79 18.85
CA GLU A 16 14.74 5.63 18.73
C GLU A 16 14.42 7.04 18.25
N ILE A 17 14.95 8.03 18.95
CA ILE A 17 15.00 9.42 18.50
C ILE A 17 16.36 9.63 17.85
N ALA A 18 16.37 9.77 16.53
CA ALA A 18 17.55 10.12 15.77
C ALA A 18 17.32 11.45 15.05
N PHE A 19 18.39 12.21 14.84
CA PHE A 19 18.38 13.43 14.04
C PHE A 19 19.16 13.20 12.74
N ASN A 20 18.67 13.78 11.65
CA ASN A 20 19.40 13.79 10.38
C ASN A 20 20.50 14.88 10.41
N LYS A 21 21.31 14.94 9.35
CA LYS A 21 22.41 15.92 9.20
C LYS A 21 22.00 17.41 9.28
N TYR A 22 20.70 17.70 9.28
CA TYR A 22 20.15 19.05 9.35
C TYR A 22 19.47 19.34 10.70
N GLY A 23 19.60 18.45 11.69
CA GLY A 23 18.99 18.62 13.01
C GLY A 23 17.48 18.32 13.07
N TRP A 24 16.89 17.76 12.01
CA TRP A 24 15.49 17.31 12.02
C TRP A 24 15.40 15.86 12.48
N PHE A 25 14.31 15.49 13.15
CA PHE A 25 13.99 14.09 13.41
C PHE A 25 14.11 13.23 12.14
N ALA A 26 14.88 12.16 12.23
CA ALA A 26 15.09 11.20 11.16
C ALA A 26 13.79 10.45 10.84
N VAL A 27 13.59 10.13 9.57
CA VAL A 27 12.42 9.37 9.11
C VAL A 27 12.56 7.91 9.56
N PRO A 28 11.53 7.30 10.17
CA PRO A 28 11.59 5.92 10.61
C PRO A 28 11.76 4.99 9.42
N LYS A 29 12.69 4.06 9.54
CA LYS A 29 12.96 3.06 8.51
C LYS A 29 12.24 1.77 8.86
N PHE A 30 11.16 1.47 8.14
CA PHE A 30 10.51 0.18 8.20
C PHE A 30 11.49 -0.95 7.85
N LEU A 31 11.34 -2.09 8.52
CA LEU A 31 12.27 -3.22 8.41
C LEU A 31 12.06 -4.00 7.11
N ASP A 32 10.81 -4.36 6.83
CA ASP A 32 10.47 -5.11 5.62
C ASP A 32 9.85 -4.19 4.57
N PHE A 33 10.20 -4.44 3.31
CA PHE A 33 9.62 -3.78 2.17
C PHE A 33 9.21 -4.79 1.12
N GLU A 34 7.94 -4.76 0.78
CA GLU A 34 7.41 -5.52 -0.33
C GLU A 34 6.71 -4.60 -1.31
N LYS A 35 6.92 -4.84 -2.60
CA LYS A 35 6.19 -4.19 -3.68
C LYS A 35 5.56 -5.23 -4.60
N ILE A 36 4.24 -5.27 -4.59
CA ILE A 36 3.45 -6.14 -5.45
C ILE A 36 3.02 -5.32 -6.66
N LYS A 37 3.44 -5.74 -7.85
CA LYS A 37 3.06 -5.09 -9.10
C LYS A 37 1.77 -5.71 -9.63
N LEU A 38 0.82 -4.88 -10.00
CA LEU A 38 -0.47 -5.23 -10.57
C LEU A 38 -0.61 -4.42 -11.86
N GLU A 39 0.05 -4.91 -12.91
CA GLU A 39 0.21 -4.20 -14.18
C GLU A 39 0.91 -2.83 -13.99
N GLN A 40 0.19 -1.74 -14.28
CA GLN A 40 0.67 -0.37 -14.12
C GLN A 40 0.47 0.15 -12.68
N SER A 41 -0.31 -0.55 -11.87
CA SER A 41 -0.55 -0.24 -10.46
C SER A 41 0.39 -1.04 -9.55
N SER A 42 0.55 -0.60 -8.31
CA SER A 42 1.32 -1.38 -7.33
C SER A 42 0.88 -1.16 -5.90
N ILE A 43 1.01 -2.19 -5.08
CA ILE A 43 0.83 -2.17 -3.64
C ILE A 43 2.21 -2.19 -3.01
N ARG A 44 2.44 -1.31 -2.03
CA ARG A 44 3.63 -1.34 -1.18
C ARG A 44 3.20 -1.72 0.21
N ILE A 45 3.86 -2.71 0.82
CA ILE A 45 3.60 -3.15 2.19
C ILE A 45 4.91 -3.06 2.98
N ARG A 46 4.82 -2.58 4.22
CA ARG A 46 5.96 -2.45 5.13
C ARG A 46 5.62 -2.90 6.54
N ARG A 47 6.63 -3.39 7.26
CA ARG A 47 6.55 -3.83 8.66
C ARG A 47 7.38 -2.93 9.57
N GLY A 48 6.78 -2.49 10.67
CA GLY A 48 7.47 -1.80 11.76
C GLY A 48 8.23 -2.77 12.68
N PRO A 49 9.19 -2.30 13.48
CA PRO A 49 9.94 -3.14 14.42
C PRO A 49 9.10 -4.03 15.35
N ASN A 50 7.90 -3.58 15.74
CA ASN A 50 7.00 -4.32 16.62
C ASN A 50 6.11 -5.35 15.89
N GLY A 51 6.34 -5.61 14.61
CA GLY A 51 5.53 -6.56 13.84
C GLY A 51 4.25 -5.98 13.23
N VAL A 52 3.94 -4.69 13.44
CA VAL A 52 2.78 -4.03 12.83
C VAL A 52 3.02 -3.77 11.36
N TRP A 53 2.03 -4.06 10.53
CA TRP A 53 2.07 -3.89 9.09
C TRP A 53 1.21 -2.72 8.62
N ALA A 54 1.62 -2.11 7.51
CA ALA A 54 0.87 -1.08 6.80
C ALA A 54 1.11 -1.19 5.30
N TYR A 55 0.16 -0.67 4.50
CA TYR A 55 0.30 -0.58 3.06
C TYR A 55 0.03 0.82 2.52
N ALA A 56 0.46 1.06 1.29
CA ALA A 56 0.07 2.19 0.48
C ALA A 56 -0.12 1.75 -0.96
N LEU A 57 -1.12 2.33 -1.61
CA LEU A 57 -1.45 2.05 -2.99
C LEU A 57 -0.76 3.06 -3.93
N ASN A 58 -0.49 2.58 -5.14
CA ASN A 58 -0.23 3.40 -6.30
C ASN A 58 -1.16 2.90 -7.40
N CYS A 59 -2.26 3.61 -7.60
CA CYS A 59 -3.30 3.30 -8.56
C CYS A 59 -3.03 4.08 -9.84
N ASN A 60 -2.93 3.37 -10.96
CA ASN A 60 -2.87 3.96 -12.29
C ASN A 60 -4.16 3.61 -13.03
N TYR A 61 -4.86 4.64 -13.51
CA TYR A 61 -6.13 4.52 -14.24
C TYR A 61 -5.96 4.73 -15.75
N GLY A 62 -4.73 4.89 -16.23
CA GLY A 62 -4.36 5.15 -17.62
C GLY A 62 -3.62 6.48 -17.75
N THR A 63 -4.37 7.58 -17.67
CA THR A 63 -3.79 8.94 -17.69
C THR A 63 -3.88 9.59 -16.31
N ALA A 64 -4.96 9.30 -15.57
CA ALA A 64 -5.08 9.66 -14.16
C ALA A 64 -4.41 8.61 -13.27
N GLY A 65 -4.04 9.02 -12.06
CA GLY A 65 -3.50 8.12 -11.05
C GLY A 65 -3.61 8.72 -9.65
N SER A 66 -3.45 7.86 -8.65
CA SER A 66 -3.41 8.23 -7.25
C SER A 66 -2.30 7.46 -6.56
N SER A 67 -1.57 8.10 -5.65
CA SER A 67 -0.58 7.42 -4.84
C SER A 67 -0.58 7.95 -3.42
N GLY A 68 -0.52 7.04 -2.46
CA GLY A 68 -0.38 7.38 -1.05
C GLY A 68 1.07 7.26 -0.60
N PRO A 69 1.58 8.12 0.30
CA PRO A 69 2.84 7.85 0.98
C PRO A 69 2.67 6.63 1.90
N LEU A 70 3.70 5.80 2.01
CA LEU A 70 3.75 4.74 3.00
C LEU A 70 4.55 5.23 4.22
N GLY A 71 3.88 5.43 5.34
CA GLY A 71 4.47 6.01 6.54
C GLY A 71 3.70 5.72 7.81
N VAL A 72 4.07 6.40 8.90
CA VAL A 72 3.53 6.16 10.25
C VAL A 72 2.05 6.55 10.42
N PHE A 73 1.50 7.28 9.45
CA PHE A 73 0.09 7.67 9.42
C PHE A 73 -0.82 6.64 8.76
N CYS A 74 -0.25 5.61 8.12
CA CYS A 74 -1.03 4.56 7.48
C CYS A 74 -1.82 3.74 8.51
N LYS A 75 -2.90 3.11 8.03
CA LYS A 75 -3.68 2.15 8.82
C LYS A 75 -2.81 0.95 9.20
N LYS A 76 -3.06 0.42 10.39
CA LYS A 76 -2.25 -0.59 11.06
C LYS A 76 -2.93 -1.94 11.00
N TYR A 77 -2.13 -2.96 10.75
CA TYR A 77 -2.58 -4.34 10.59
C TYR A 77 -1.69 -5.25 11.43
N ALA A 78 -2.29 -6.28 12.01
CA ALA A 78 -1.61 -7.19 12.93
C ALA A 78 -0.61 -8.12 12.22
N ASN A 79 -0.83 -8.42 10.94
CA ASN A 79 0.03 -9.27 10.14
C ASN A 79 0.02 -8.86 8.66
N ARG A 80 0.96 -9.43 7.90
CA ARG A 80 1.16 -9.16 6.47
C ARG A 80 -0.08 -9.50 5.65
N ASP A 81 -0.68 -10.66 5.88
CA ASP A 81 -1.72 -11.20 5.01
C ASP A 81 -3.03 -10.43 5.15
N VAL A 82 -3.37 -9.97 6.35
CA VAL A 82 -4.50 -9.07 6.58
C VAL A 82 -4.24 -7.71 5.93
N ALA A 83 -3.02 -7.18 6.02
CA ALA A 83 -2.65 -5.93 5.34
C ALA A 83 -2.76 -6.07 3.82
N LEU A 84 -2.26 -7.17 3.25
CA LEU A 84 -2.31 -7.46 1.83
C LEU A 84 -3.75 -7.64 1.34
N THR A 85 -4.56 -8.42 2.05
CA THR A 85 -5.97 -8.65 1.71
C THR A 85 -6.74 -7.33 1.70
N ALA A 86 -6.52 -6.47 2.72
CA ALA A 86 -7.12 -5.15 2.76
C ALA A 86 -6.64 -4.26 1.59
N ALA A 87 -5.35 -4.29 1.25
CA ALA A 87 -4.79 -3.54 0.14
C ALA A 87 -5.36 -3.95 -1.23
N LEU A 88 -5.50 -5.27 -1.46
CA LEU A 88 -6.09 -5.81 -2.68
C LEU A 88 -7.56 -5.42 -2.80
N ALA A 89 -8.33 -5.52 -1.70
CA ALA A 89 -9.72 -5.12 -1.66
C ALA A 89 -9.90 -3.62 -1.95
N GLU A 90 -9.09 -2.76 -1.33
CA GLU A 90 -9.14 -1.31 -1.55
C GLU A 90 -8.76 -0.95 -3.00
N MET A 91 -7.68 -1.53 -3.53
CA MET A 91 -7.29 -1.29 -4.92
C MET A 91 -8.37 -1.76 -5.90
N LYS A 92 -8.99 -2.92 -5.67
CA LYS A 92 -10.10 -3.43 -6.47
C LYS A 92 -11.29 -2.47 -6.43
N GLY A 93 -11.61 -1.92 -5.26
CA GLY A 93 -12.64 -0.91 -5.08
C GLY A 93 -12.37 0.36 -5.88
N GLU A 94 -11.15 0.90 -5.80
CA GLU A 94 -10.71 2.07 -6.56
C GLU A 94 -10.78 1.86 -8.08
N MET A 95 -10.36 0.68 -8.57
CA MET A 95 -10.44 0.37 -10.00
C MET A 95 -11.89 0.19 -10.47
N THR A 96 -12.72 -0.46 -9.66
CA THR A 96 -14.13 -0.75 -9.98
C THR A 96 -14.97 0.53 -10.02
N LYS A 97 -14.63 1.53 -9.18
CA LYS A 97 -15.29 2.84 -9.16
C LYS A 97 -15.35 3.53 -10.54
N TYR A 98 -14.34 3.32 -11.37
CA TYR A 98 -14.23 3.96 -12.69
C TYR A 98 -14.53 3.01 -13.87
N LEU A 99 -14.99 1.79 -13.60
CA LEU A 99 -15.47 0.91 -14.67
C LEU A 99 -16.73 1.49 -15.31
N GLY A 100 -16.76 1.52 -16.64
CA GLY A 100 -17.85 2.12 -17.41
C GLY A 100 -17.91 3.65 -17.35
N ASN A 101 -16.87 4.31 -16.79
CA ASN A 101 -16.81 5.76 -16.74
C ASN A 101 -16.76 6.37 -18.16
N SER A 102 -17.50 7.46 -18.38
CA SER A 102 -17.57 8.16 -19.67
C SER A 102 -16.28 8.90 -20.03
N ASP A 103 -15.48 9.30 -19.03
CA ASP A 103 -14.15 9.89 -19.24
C ASP A 103 -13.11 8.80 -19.53
N THR A 104 -13.14 8.32 -20.75
CA THR A 104 -12.23 7.29 -21.26
C THR A 104 -10.81 7.79 -21.56
N THR A 105 -10.59 9.12 -21.47
CA THR A 105 -9.26 9.71 -21.62
C THR A 105 -8.45 9.52 -20.33
N ASN A 106 -9.07 9.80 -19.18
CA ASN A 106 -8.43 9.64 -17.88
C ASN A 106 -8.52 8.22 -17.34
N TYR A 107 -9.69 7.59 -17.46
CA TYR A 107 -10.01 6.27 -16.93
C TYR A 107 -10.11 5.25 -18.07
N LYS A 108 -8.94 4.78 -18.52
CA LYS A 108 -8.84 3.81 -19.61
C LYS A 108 -9.36 2.46 -19.16
N GLN A 109 -10.46 2.03 -19.77
CA GLN A 109 -11.17 0.80 -19.36
C GLN A 109 -10.29 -0.45 -19.46
N ASP A 110 -9.38 -0.51 -20.44
CA ASP A 110 -8.45 -1.62 -20.58
C ASP A 110 -7.45 -1.70 -19.41
N VAL A 111 -6.95 -0.56 -18.92
CA VAL A 111 -6.04 -0.48 -17.76
C VAL A 111 -6.75 -0.93 -16.49
N LEU A 112 -7.98 -0.46 -16.27
CA LEU A 112 -8.79 -0.86 -15.11
C LEU A 112 -9.05 -2.37 -15.12
N GLN A 113 -9.51 -2.91 -16.25
CA GLN A 113 -9.83 -4.34 -16.39
C GLN A 113 -8.59 -5.22 -16.23
N LYS A 114 -7.44 -4.85 -16.83
CA LYS A 114 -6.18 -5.59 -16.66
C LYS A 114 -5.74 -5.60 -15.20
N THR A 115 -5.82 -4.47 -14.52
CA THR A 115 -5.47 -4.38 -13.09
C THR A 115 -6.39 -5.24 -12.23
N ILE A 116 -7.70 -5.22 -12.48
CA ILE A 116 -8.65 -6.07 -11.75
C ILE A 116 -8.39 -7.56 -12.00
N ARG A 117 -8.07 -7.96 -13.24
CA ARG A 117 -7.67 -9.35 -13.53
C ARG A 117 -6.39 -9.73 -12.79
N ALA A 118 -5.39 -8.86 -12.76
CA ALA A 118 -4.14 -9.11 -12.03
C ALA A 118 -4.39 -9.28 -10.52
N ILE A 119 -5.30 -8.50 -9.93
CA ILE A 119 -5.72 -8.66 -8.53
C ILE A 119 -6.33 -10.04 -8.32
N VAL A 120 -7.30 -10.45 -9.15
CA VAL A 120 -7.96 -11.76 -9.03
C VAL A 120 -6.96 -12.90 -9.19
N SER A 121 -6.04 -12.81 -10.16
CA SER A 121 -4.98 -13.81 -10.32
C SER A 121 -4.11 -13.91 -9.06
N HIS A 122 -3.80 -12.79 -8.41
CA HIS A 122 -3.01 -12.78 -7.19
C HIS A 122 -3.78 -13.38 -6.00
N GLU A 123 -5.06 -13.05 -5.85
CA GLU A 123 -5.96 -13.66 -4.85
C GLU A 123 -6.01 -15.19 -5.00
N VAL A 124 -6.14 -15.70 -6.23
CA VAL A 124 -6.14 -17.15 -6.51
C VAL A 124 -4.81 -17.80 -6.13
N SER A 125 -3.67 -17.16 -6.47
CA SER A 125 -2.35 -17.70 -6.11
C SER A 125 -2.14 -17.76 -4.59
N LEU A 126 -2.66 -16.80 -3.82
CA LEU A 126 -2.57 -16.84 -2.36
C LEU A 126 -3.31 -18.04 -1.77
N VAL A 127 -4.52 -18.34 -2.26
CA VAL A 127 -5.30 -19.50 -1.80
C VAL A 127 -4.60 -20.81 -2.15
N GLN A 128 -4.07 -20.94 -3.37
CA GLN A 128 -3.36 -22.14 -3.81
C GLN A 128 -2.13 -22.45 -2.93
N LEU A 129 -1.41 -21.43 -2.46
CA LEU A 129 -0.25 -21.62 -1.58
C LEU A 129 -0.61 -22.09 -0.17
N THR A 130 -1.83 -21.84 0.30
CA THR A 130 -2.29 -22.26 1.64
C THR A 130 -2.84 -23.70 1.70
N LEU A 131 -2.95 -24.37 0.55
CA LEU A 131 -3.52 -25.72 0.44
C LEU A 131 -2.44 -26.84 0.40
N PHE A 132 -1.17 -26.49 0.56
CA PHE A 132 -0.03 -27.41 0.65
C PHE A 132 0.65 -27.29 2.02
#